data_AF-A0A9X3DWK6-F1
#
_entry.id   AF-A0A9X3DWK6-F1
#
_cell.length_a   1.000
_cell.length_b   1.000
_cell.length_c   1.000
_cell.angle_alpha   90.00
_cell.angle_beta   90.00
_cell.angle_gamma   90.00
#
_symmetry.space_group_name_H-M   'P 1'
#
loop_
_entity.id
_entity.type
_entity.pdbx_description
1 polymer ?
#
loop_
_entity_poly.entity_id
_entity_poly.type
_entity_poly.pdbx_seq_one_letter_code
_entity_poly.pdbx_strand_id
1 'polypeptide(L)'
;MNQHYRVKRYRTQLTVTQQQKLVQQAETYLNQPHDVYFEWSGNAVYCSELVWKTYKKALAIEVAPLDKLSSFDLGHPSVKALMKQRYGQHIPLNEMVIASRVRFNSEQLIDVR
;
A
#
# COMPACT_ATOMS: atom_id res chain seq x y z
N MET A 1 -6.77 11.38 24.18
CA MET A 1 -6.19 11.21 22.84
C MET A 1 -7.34 11.18 21.83
N ASN A 2 -7.52 12.23 21.03
CA ASN A 2 -8.51 12.21 19.95
C ASN A 2 -7.91 11.44 18.77
N GLN A 3 -8.36 10.20 18.55
CA GLN A 3 -7.94 9.43 17.38
C GLN A 3 -8.63 10.01 16.14
N HIS A 4 -7.87 10.74 15.32
CA HIS A 4 -8.31 11.15 13.99
C HIS A 4 -8.14 9.98 13.02
N TYR A 5 -9.25 9.47 12.50
CA TYR A 5 -9.25 8.50 11.40
C TYR A 5 -10.16 8.98 10.26
N ARG A 6 -9.90 8.50 9.05
CA ARG A 6 -10.75 8.70 7.87
C ARG A 6 -10.92 7.36 7.15
N VAL A 7 -12.15 7.02 6.81
CA VAL A 7 -12.48 5.77 6.13
C VAL A 7 -12.82 6.03 4.68
N LYS A 8 -12.23 5.24 3.80
CA LYS A 8 -12.52 5.22 2.37
C LYS A 8 -13.15 3.87 2.01
N ARG A 9 -14.11 3.88 1.10
CA ARG A 9 -14.76 2.68 0.56
C ARG A 9 -14.57 2.65 -0.95
N TYR A 10 -14.44 1.47 -1.53
CA TYR A 10 -14.47 1.32 -2.99
C TYR A 10 -15.78 1.89 -3.55
N ARG A 11 -15.67 2.68 -4.63
CA ARG A 11 -16.78 3.46 -5.19
C ARG A 11 -17.96 2.58 -5.61
N THR A 12 -17.66 1.41 -6.18
CA THR A 12 -18.68 0.44 -6.55
C THR A 12 -18.98 -0.46 -5.36
N GLN A 13 -20.25 -0.66 -5.05
CA GLN A 13 -20.67 -1.54 -3.97
C GLN A 13 -20.20 -2.98 -4.24
N LEU A 14 -19.40 -3.52 -3.33
CA LEU A 14 -18.95 -4.91 -3.39
C LEU A 14 -20.06 -5.84 -2.89
N THR A 15 -20.28 -6.95 -3.59
CA THR A 15 -21.17 -8.02 -3.14
C THR A 15 -20.62 -8.71 -1.90
N VAL A 16 -21.47 -9.41 -1.15
CA VAL A 16 -21.04 -10.20 0.03
C VAL A 16 -19.94 -11.21 -0.35
N THR A 17 -20.08 -11.88 -1.49
CA THR A 17 -19.07 -12.82 -1.99
C THR A 17 -17.74 -12.13 -2.29
N GLN A 18 -17.74 -10.92 -2.87
CA GLN A 18 -16.52 -10.16 -3.11
C GLN A 18 -15.85 -9.72 -1.80
N GLN A 19 -16.64 -9.31 -0.81
CA GLN A 19 -16.13 -8.96 0.52
C GLN A 19 -15.48 -10.17 1.20
N GLN A 20 -16.09 -11.34 1.13
CA GLN A 20 -15.52 -12.59 1.68
C GLN A 20 -14.20 -12.96 0.98
N LYS A 21 -14.11 -12.82 -0.34
CA LYS A 21 -12.86 -13.04 -1.09
C LYS A 21 -11.75 -12.09 -0.63
N LEU A 22 -12.06 -10.82 -0.35
CA LEU A 22 -11.09 -9.88 0.20
C LEU A 22 -10.58 -10.32 1.57
N VAL A 23 -11.47 -10.77 2.46
CA VAL A 23 -11.07 -11.27 3.80
C VAL A 23 -10.16 -12.49 3.67
N GLN A 24 -10.59 -13.50 2.90
CA GLN A 24 -9.80 -14.72 2.69
C GLN A 24 -8.42 -14.42 2.09
N GLN A 25 -8.35 -13.49 1.12
CA GLN A 25 -7.07 -13.09 0.55
C GLN A 25 -6.20 -12.31 1.55
N ALA A 26 -6.79 -11.45 2.39
CA ALA A 26 -6.06 -10.72 3.42
C ALA A 26 -5.45 -11.67 4.46
N GLU A 27 -6.18 -12.73 4.83
CA GLU A 27 -5.73 -13.74 5.78
C GLU A 27 -4.47 -14.48 5.32
N THR A 28 -4.22 -14.58 4.01
CA THR A 28 -2.96 -15.16 3.49
C THR A 28 -1.70 -14.34 3.83
N TYR A 29 -1.87 -13.09 4.26
CA TYR A 29 -0.78 -12.21 4.71
C TYR A 29 -0.55 -12.27 6.23
N LEU A 30 -1.36 -13.05 6.97
CA LEU A 30 -1.14 -13.21 8.41
C LEU A 30 0.24 -13.79 8.69
N ASN A 31 0.88 -13.26 9.74
CA ASN A 31 2.24 -13.62 10.15
C ASN A 31 3.35 -13.30 9.13
N GLN A 32 3.04 -12.60 8.02
CA GLN A 32 4.10 -12.13 7.14
C GLN A 32 4.95 -11.05 7.84
N PRO A 33 6.28 -11.08 7.67
CA PRO A 33 7.16 -10.05 8.21
C PRO A 33 6.78 -8.66 7.69
N HIS A 34 7.01 -7.64 8.53
CA HIS A 34 6.82 -6.27 8.10
C HIS A 34 7.95 -5.83 7.17
N ASP A 35 7.59 -5.33 6.00
CA ASP A 35 8.56 -4.83 5.04
C ASP A 35 8.95 -3.37 5.34
N VAL A 36 10.18 -3.19 5.83
CA VAL A 36 10.78 -1.87 6.05
C VAL A 36 11.54 -1.35 4.83
N TYR A 37 11.78 -2.20 3.84
CA TYR A 37 12.51 -1.90 2.60
C TYR A 37 11.56 -1.59 1.42
N PHE A 38 10.24 -1.69 1.61
CA PHE A 38 9.25 -1.36 0.58
C PHE A 38 9.53 -2.08 -0.76
N GLU A 39 9.99 -3.32 -0.66
CA GLU A 39 10.24 -4.21 -1.78
C GLU A 39 8.91 -4.76 -2.31
N TRP A 40 8.85 -5.04 -3.62
CA TRP A 40 7.65 -5.66 -4.19
C TRP A 40 7.68 -7.19 -4.22
N SER A 41 8.76 -7.80 -3.68
CA SER A 41 9.13 -9.22 -3.80
C SER A 41 8.14 -10.21 -3.20
N GLY A 42 7.34 -9.79 -2.21
CA GLY A 42 6.35 -10.62 -1.54
C GLY A 42 6.88 -11.48 -0.39
N ASN A 43 8.16 -11.33 -0.02
CA ASN A 43 8.76 -12.00 1.15
C ASN A 43 8.33 -11.38 2.49
N ALA A 44 7.99 -10.09 2.44
CA ALA A 44 7.46 -9.29 3.53
C ALA A 44 6.39 -8.36 2.94
N VAL A 45 5.59 -7.71 3.79
CA VAL A 45 4.54 -6.80 3.32
C VAL A 45 4.47 -5.54 4.17
N TYR A 46 4.28 -4.39 3.53
CA TYR A 46 4.01 -3.13 4.23
C TYR A 46 2.55 -2.71 4.12
N CYS A 47 2.14 -1.74 4.95
CA CYS A 47 0.73 -1.49 5.24
C CYS A 47 -0.13 -1.15 4.01
N SER A 48 0.33 -0.29 3.11
CA SER A 48 -0.43 0.07 1.90
C SER A 48 -0.34 -0.97 0.80
N GLU A 49 0.75 -1.74 0.73
CA GLU A 49 0.93 -2.86 -0.18
C GLU A 49 -0.05 -3.99 0.13
N LEU A 50 -0.20 -4.38 1.40
CA LEU A 50 -1.14 -5.42 1.82
C LEU A 50 -2.54 -5.15 1.27
N VAL A 51 -3.03 -3.92 1.47
CA VAL A 51 -4.35 -3.53 0.99
C VAL A 51 -4.42 -3.57 -0.54
N TRP A 52 -3.43 -3.02 -1.24
CA TRP A 52 -3.42 -3.01 -2.70
C TRP A 52 -3.36 -4.44 -3.29
N LYS A 53 -2.43 -5.27 -2.82
CA LYS A 53 -2.27 -6.66 -3.27
C LYS A 53 -3.50 -7.50 -2.93
N THR A 54 -4.18 -7.24 -1.81
CA THR A 54 -5.44 -7.92 -1.46
C THR A 54 -6.53 -7.65 -2.50
N TYR A 55 -6.79 -6.40 -2.86
CA TYR A 55 -7.76 -6.05 -3.90
C TYR A 55 -7.37 -6.61 -5.27
N LYS A 56 -6.08 -6.51 -5.63
CA LYS A 56 -5.59 -6.99 -6.93
C LYS A 56 -5.73 -8.50 -7.05
N LYS A 57 -5.33 -9.28 -6.03
CA LYS A 57 -5.36 -10.74 -6.09
C LYS A 57 -6.78 -11.31 -5.94
N ALA A 58 -7.59 -10.75 -5.03
CA ALA A 58 -8.93 -11.28 -4.77
C ALA A 58 -9.93 -10.95 -5.89
N LEU A 59 -9.84 -9.73 -6.43
CA LEU A 59 -10.89 -9.13 -7.27
C LEU A 59 -10.37 -8.58 -8.62
N ALA A 60 -9.08 -8.68 -8.91
CA ALA A 60 -8.44 -8.06 -10.08
C ALA A 60 -8.59 -6.51 -10.14
N ILE A 61 -8.81 -5.87 -8.99
CA ILE A 61 -8.99 -4.41 -8.89
C ILE A 61 -7.69 -3.73 -8.47
N GLU A 62 -7.25 -2.74 -9.23
CA GLU A 62 -6.15 -1.85 -8.85
C GLU A 62 -6.70 -0.60 -8.19
N VAL A 63 -6.84 -0.59 -6.87
CA VAL A 63 -7.49 0.52 -6.14
C VAL A 63 -6.77 1.87 -6.29
N ALA A 64 -5.54 1.88 -6.79
CA ALA A 64 -4.75 3.06 -7.17
C ALA A 64 -3.57 2.63 -8.05
N PRO A 65 -2.98 3.53 -8.85
CA PRO A 65 -1.77 3.21 -9.61
C PRO A 65 -0.57 3.00 -8.67
N LEU A 66 0.37 2.16 -9.11
CA LEU A 66 1.71 2.07 -8.51
C LEU A 66 2.60 3.16 -9.09
N ASP A 67 3.59 3.59 -8.32
CA ASP A 67 4.58 4.59 -8.73
C ASP A 67 6.00 4.08 -8.46
N LYS A 68 6.99 4.62 -9.16
CA LYS A 68 8.40 4.33 -8.86
C LYS A 68 8.82 5.01 -7.56
N LEU A 69 9.69 4.39 -6.77
CA LEU A 69 10.27 5.02 -5.58
C LEU A 69 10.89 6.40 -5.89
N SER A 70 11.47 6.57 -7.08
CA SER A 70 12.04 7.85 -7.53
C SER A 70 11.04 8.98 -7.77
N SER A 71 9.73 8.70 -7.85
CA SER A 71 8.71 9.75 -8.05
C SER A 71 8.37 10.49 -6.75
N PHE A 72 8.76 9.93 -5.60
CA PHE A 72 8.58 10.55 -4.29
C PHE A 72 9.67 11.59 -4.01
N ASP A 73 9.35 12.56 -3.16
CA ASP A 73 10.35 13.52 -2.67
C ASP A 73 11.31 12.82 -1.69
N LEU A 74 12.48 12.45 -2.20
CA LEU A 74 13.59 11.89 -1.43
C LEU A 74 14.62 12.96 -1.04
N GLY A 75 14.32 14.24 -1.26
CA GLY A 75 15.24 15.37 -1.09
C GLY A 75 15.47 15.77 0.37
N HIS A 76 14.45 15.61 1.21
CA HIS A 76 14.46 16.07 2.61
C HIS A 76 15.54 15.34 3.44
N PRO A 77 16.32 16.05 4.29
CA PRO A 77 17.44 15.44 5.02
C PRO A 77 17.08 14.19 5.83
N SER A 78 15.92 14.19 6.50
CA SER A 78 15.45 13.02 7.26
C SER A 78 15.11 11.83 6.34
N VAL A 79 14.56 12.08 5.15
CA VAL A 79 14.26 11.04 4.17
C VAL A 79 15.56 10.46 3.61
N LYS A 80 16.53 11.30 3.24
CA LYS A 80 17.86 10.84 2.80
C LYS A 80 18.56 9.98 3.85
N ALA A 81 18.52 10.39 5.11
CA ALA A 81 19.10 9.62 6.21
C ALA A 81 18.41 8.25 6.34
N LEU A 82 17.08 8.21 6.27
CA LEU A 82 16.30 6.97 6.31
C LEU A 82 16.58 6.05 5.11
N MET A 83 16.66 6.62 3.89
CA MET A 83 17.00 5.86 2.69
C MET A 83 18.40 5.25 2.79
N LYS A 84 19.38 6.01 3.30
CA LYS A 84 20.74 5.50 3.52
C LYS A 84 20.77 4.42 4.62
N GLN A 85 20.02 4.59 5.69
CA GLN A 85 19.93 3.59 6.76
C GLN A 85 19.35 2.26 6.24
N ARG A 86 18.34 2.34 5.37
CA ARG A 86 17.66 1.15 4.83
C ARG A 86 18.46 0.52 3.69
N TYR A 87 18.79 1.29 2.66
CA TYR A 87 19.33 0.75 1.41
C TYR A 87 20.85 0.94 1.26
N GLY A 88 21.51 1.60 2.21
CA GLY A 88 22.92 1.93 2.09
C GLY A 88 23.20 2.79 0.86
N GLN A 89 24.05 2.29 -0.02
CA GLN A 89 24.40 2.95 -1.29
C GLN A 89 23.49 2.55 -2.47
N HIS A 90 22.67 1.50 -2.32
CA HIS A 90 21.90 0.90 -3.41
C HIS A 90 20.40 1.16 -3.23
N ILE A 91 19.99 2.42 -3.39
CA ILE A 91 18.57 2.80 -3.33
C ILE A 91 17.86 2.28 -4.59
N PRO A 92 16.80 1.46 -4.47
CA PRO A 92 16.12 0.87 -5.61
C PRO A 92 15.13 1.87 -6.25
N LEU A 93 15.66 2.91 -6.88
CA LEU A 93 14.86 4.03 -7.42
C LEU A 93 13.76 3.61 -8.42
N ASN A 94 13.94 2.47 -9.10
CA ASN A 94 12.97 1.93 -10.04
C ASN A 94 11.96 0.94 -9.43
N GLU A 95 12.05 0.65 -8.13
CA GLU A 95 11.11 -0.23 -7.44
C GLU A 95 9.69 0.35 -7.49
N MET A 96 8.72 -0.50 -7.77
CA MET A 96 7.32 -0.09 -7.80
C MET A 96 6.76 -0.12 -6.38
N VAL A 97 6.20 1.00 -5.94
CA VAL A 97 5.67 1.17 -4.61
C VAL A 97 4.26 1.75 -4.65
N ILE A 98 3.44 1.37 -3.68
CA ILE A 98 2.17 2.03 -3.40
C ILE A 98 2.23 2.81 -2.09
N ALA A 99 2.05 4.13 -2.16
CA ALA A 99 1.96 4.97 -0.97
C ALA A 99 0.52 5.12 -0.46
N SER A 100 0.37 5.23 0.86
CA SER A 100 -0.95 5.45 1.50
C SER A 100 -1.69 6.67 0.95
N ARG A 101 -0.96 7.77 0.68
CA ARG A 101 -1.54 9.00 0.11
C ARG A 101 -2.15 8.78 -1.28
N VAL A 102 -1.46 8.03 -2.14
CA VAL A 102 -1.90 7.74 -3.51
C VAL A 102 -3.20 6.93 -3.47
N ARG A 103 -3.28 5.89 -2.63
CA ARG A 103 -4.54 5.15 -2.41
C ARG A 103 -5.64 6.04 -1.86
N PHE A 104 -5.33 6.84 -0.85
CA PHE A 104 -6.34 7.66 -0.17
C PHE A 104 -7.03 8.67 -1.11
N ASN A 105 -6.28 9.19 -2.09
CA ASN A 105 -6.77 10.14 -3.09
C ASN A 105 -7.27 9.48 -4.38
N SER A 106 -7.31 8.15 -4.45
CA SER A 106 -7.76 7.44 -5.64
C SER A 106 -9.21 7.74 -5.98
N GLU A 107 -9.49 7.98 -7.26
CA GLU A 107 -10.84 8.19 -7.79
C GLU A 107 -11.74 6.96 -7.65
N GLN A 108 -11.13 5.78 -7.46
CA GLN A 108 -11.85 4.54 -7.20
C GLN A 108 -12.40 4.44 -5.78
N LEU A 109 -12.01 5.36 -4.88
CA LEU A 109 -12.45 5.36 -3.49
C LEU A 109 -13.31 6.59 -3.19
N ILE A 110 -14.30 6.41 -2.32
CA ILE A 110 -15.18 7.47 -1.80
C ILE A 110 -15.05 7.57 -0.29
N ASP A 111 -15.24 8.77 0.27
CA ASP A 111 -15.33 8.94 1.73
C ASP A 111 -16.59 8.25 2.26
N VAL A 112 -16.43 7.53 3.37
CA VAL A 112 -17.56 7.05 4.17
C VAL A 112 -17.89 8.13 5.18
N ARG A 113 -19.14 8.58 5.18
CA ARG A 113 -19.69 9.49 6.19
C ARG A 113 -20.24 8.69 7.36
#